data_AF-A0A1G0GS69-F1
#
_entry.id   AF-A0A1G0GS69-F1
#
_cell.length_a   1.000
_cell.length_b   1.000
_cell.length_c   1.000
_cell.angle_alpha   90.00
_cell.angle_beta   90.00
_cell.angle_gamma   90.00
#
_symmetry.space_group_name_H-M   'P 1'
#
loop_
_entity.id
_entity.type
_entity.pdbx_description
1 polymer ?
#
loop_
_entity_poly.entity_id
_entity_poly.type
_entity_poly.pdbx_seq_one_letter_code
_entity_poly.pdbx_strand_id
1 'polypeptide(L)'
;MKKIITLSVTSLLAIASIIGYIVINDKITTGEQQYAAGQQQLVAGKRKLAAGEQKLSHAKGFYGAIGHIPIVGTAKKIPIANEPFKVADKKIASGDQQVASGRKRIRSGEQQLAAGAMQLATAKKMRTALGFLSIFFIAITVLLGFFWKRNLFTRKL
;
A
#
# COMPACT_ATOMS: atom_id res chain seq x y z
N MET A 1 -50.35 3.11 16.80
CA MET A 1 -49.61 4.02 15.87
C MET A 1 -48.16 4.23 16.28
N LYS A 2 -47.85 4.82 17.45
CA LYS A 2 -46.45 5.07 17.88
C LYS A 2 -45.52 3.85 17.79
N LYS A 3 -46.00 2.65 18.18
CA LYS A 3 -45.22 1.40 18.15
C LYS A 3 -44.81 0.91 16.75
N ILE A 4 -45.69 1.08 15.76
CA ILE A 4 -45.46 0.64 14.37
C ILE A 4 -44.40 1.55 13.73
N ILE A 5 -44.48 2.86 13.99
CA ILE A 5 -43.49 3.83 13.51
C ILE A 5 -42.09 3.50 14.06
N THR A 6 -41.96 3.17 15.34
CA THR A 6 -40.66 2.80 15.93
C THR A 6 -40.07 1.52 15.32
N LEU A 7 -40.91 0.53 15.03
CA LEU A 7 -40.50 -0.73 14.38
C LEU A 7 -40.00 -0.50 12.95
N SER A 8 -40.72 0.31 12.17
CA SER A 8 -40.30 0.65 10.81
C SER A 8 -38.98 1.42 10.79
N VAL A 9 -38.80 2.41 11.69
CA VAL A 9 -37.57 3.22 11.77
C VAL A 9 -36.35 2.38 12.17
N THR A 10 -36.50 1.50 13.16
CA THR A 10 -35.39 0.62 13.60
C THR A 10 -35.00 -0.40 12.54
N SER A 11 -35.98 -0.96 11.80
CA SER A 11 -35.71 -1.86 10.68
C SER A 11 -34.99 -1.16 9.54
N LEU A 12 -35.37 0.07 9.19
CA LEU A 12 -34.68 0.87 8.17
C LEU A 12 -33.22 1.16 8.56
N LEU A 13 -33.01 1.51 9.83
CA LEU A 13 -31.68 1.80 10.36
C LEU A 13 -30.79 0.55 10.38
N ALA A 14 -31.35 -0.62 10.67
CA ALA A 14 -30.64 -1.89 10.59
C ALA A 14 -30.21 -2.22 9.15
N ILE A 15 -31.10 -2.03 8.17
CA ILE A 15 -30.78 -2.24 6.75
C ILE A 15 -29.67 -1.28 6.29
N ALA A 16 -29.76 0.00 6.65
CA ALA A 16 -28.72 0.99 6.35
C ALA A 16 -27.36 0.61 6.97
N SER A 17 -27.36 0.07 8.18
CA SER A 17 -26.15 -0.41 8.86
C SER A 17 -25.52 -1.63 8.16
N ILE A 18 -26.33 -2.60 7.72
CA ILE A 18 -25.87 -3.77 6.97
C ILE A 18 -25.28 -3.36 5.61
N ILE A 19 -25.94 -2.47 4.88
CA ILE A 19 -25.45 -1.96 3.59
C ILE A 19 -24.11 -1.24 3.80
N GLY A 20 -24.00 -0.39 4.82
CA GLY A 20 -22.75 0.28 5.18
C GLY A 20 -21.62 -0.70 5.52
N TYR A 21 -21.94 -1.78 6.23
CA TYR A 21 -20.98 -2.83 6.56
C TYR A 21 -20.46 -3.58 5.32
N ILE A 22 -21.35 -3.94 4.39
CA ILE A 22 -20.98 -4.61 3.13
C ILE A 22 -20.04 -3.74 2.29
N VAL A 23 -20.38 -2.46 2.11
CA VAL A 23 -19.57 -1.51 1.33
C VAL A 23 -18.18 -1.31 1.94
N ILE A 24 -18.10 -1.14 3.27
CA ILE A 24 -16.80 -1.00 3.97
C ILE A 24 -15.98 -2.29 3.85
N ASN A 25 -16.62 -3.45 3.95
CA ASN A 25 -15.94 -4.74 3.84
C ASN A 25 -15.33 -4.96 2.44
N ASP A 26 -16.07 -4.61 1.39
CA ASP A 26 -15.58 -4.67 0.01
C ASP A 26 -14.39 -3.72 -0.23
N LYS A 27 -14.48 -2.48 0.29
CA LYS A 27 -13.38 -1.52 0.24
C LYS A 27 -12.13 -1.99 0.98
N ILE A 28 -12.28 -2.62 2.14
CA ILE A 28 -11.15 -3.18 2.89
C ILE A 28 -10.51 -4.32 2.10
N THR A 29 -11.32 -5.23 1.55
CA THR A 29 -10.82 -6.39 0.80
C THR A 29 -10.07 -5.96 -0.45
N THR A 30 -10.65 -5.04 -1.23
CA THR A 30 -10.01 -4.46 -2.41
C THR A 30 -8.73 -3.70 -2.03
N GLY A 31 -8.77 -2.93 -0.93
CA GLY A 31 -7.61 -2.22 -0.42
C GLY A 31 -6.47 -3.16 0.02
N GLU A 32 -6.79 -4.31 0.63
CA GLU A 32 -5.81 -5.33 1.00
C GLU A 32 -5.14 -5.95 -0.21
N GLN A 33 -5.91 -6.27 -1.25
CA GLN A 33 -5.38 -6.79 -2.51
C GLN A 33 -4.47 -5.78 -3.19
N GLN A 34 -4.89 -4.50 -3.27
CA GLN A 34 -4.06 -3.44 -3.83
C GLN A 34 -2.79 -3.21 -3.02
N TYR A 35 -2.87 -3.25 -1.69
CA TYR A 35 -1.71 -3.13 -0.81
C TYR A 35 -0.72 -4.29 -1.00
N ALA A 36 -1.21 -5.53 -1.11
CA ALA A 36 -0.38 -6.70 -1.38
C ALA A 36 0.29 -6.64 -2.77
N ALA A 37 -0.46 -6.24 -3.81
CA ALA A 37 0.10 -6.02 -5.14
C ALA A 37 1.17 -4.91 -5.13
N GLY A 38 0.92 -3.81 -4.42
CA GLY A 38 1.88 -2.73 -4.23
C GLY A 38 3.17 -3.19 -3.52
N GLN A 39 3.05 -4.03 -2.49
CA GLN A 39 4.22 -4.64 -1.82
C GLN A 39 5.04 -5.49 -2.79
N GLN A 40 4.39 -6.33 -3.59
CA GLN A 40 5.08 -7.16 -4.58
C GLN A 40 5.80 -6.31 -5.64
N GLN A 41 5.15 -5.24 -6.12
CA GLN A 41 5.78 -4.30 -7.05
C GLN A 41 7.00 -3.60 -6.42
N LEU A 42 6.92 -3.21 -5.14
CA LEU A 42 8.04 -2.61 -4.43
C LEU A 42 9.22 -3.58 -4.33
N VAL A 43 8.97 -4.85 -3.99
CA VAL A 43 10.01 -5.89 -3.91
C VAL A 43 10.64 -6.14 -5.29
N ALA A 44 9.83 -6.23 -6.35
CA ALA A 44 10.32 -6.38 -7.71
C ALA A 44 11.16 -5.16 -8.14
N GLY A 45 10.73 -3.95 -7.79
CA GLY A 45 11.48 -2.71 -8.03
C GLY A 45 12.84 -2.70 -7.32
N LYS A 46 12.88 -3.09 -6.04
CA LYS A 46 14.12 -3.22 -5.26
C LYS A 46 15.08 -4.22 -5.89
N ARG A 47 14.58 -5.38 -6.36
CA ARG A 47 15.40 -6.39 -7.07
C ARG A 47 15.97 -5.84 -8.37
N LYS A 48 15.18 -5.15 -9.18
CA LYS A 48 15.64 -4.51 -10.43
C LYS A 48 16.72 -3.46 -10.16
N LEU A 49 16.54 -2.66 -9.12
CA LEU A 49 17.53 -1.66 -8.69
C LEU A 49 18.84 -2.33 -8.29
N ALA A 50 18.80 -3.37 -7.44
CA ALA A 50 19.99 -4.10 -7.02
C ALA A 50 20.75 -4.72 -8.21
N ALA A 51 20.03 -5.31 -9.18
CA ALA A 51 20.63 -5.82 -10.40
C ALA A 51 21.28 -4.71 -11.25
N GLY A 52 20.67 -3.52 -11.31
CA GLY A 52 21.23 -2.34 -11.95
C GLY A 52 22.52 -1.86 -11.28
N GLU A 53 22.54 -1.83 -9.95
CA GLU A 53 23.72 -1.48 -9.15
C GLU A 53 24.86 -2.46 -9.34
N GLN A 54 24.57 -3.76 -9.37
CA GLN A 54 25.59 -4.78 -9.64
C GLN A 54 26.20 -4.61 -11.03
N LYS A 55 25.38 -4.37 -12.06
CA LYS A 55 25.87 -4.10 -13.43
C LYS A 55 26.75 -2.84 -13.48
N LEU A 56 26.35 -1.78 -12.79
CA LEU A 56 27.11 -0.53 -12.72
C LEU A 56 28.43 -0.71 -11.97
N SER A 57 28.42 -1.47 -10.87
CA SER A 57 29.62 -1.81 -10.10
C SER A 57 30.60 -2.65 -10.94
N HIS A 58 30.11 -3.67 -11.65
CA HIS A 58 30.94 -4.44 -12.58
C HIS A 58 31.53 -3.57 -13.68
N ALA A 59 30.74 -2.67 -14.28
CA ALA A 59 31.24 -1.73 -15.28
C ALA A 59 32.36 -0.85 -14.68
N LYS A 60 32.12 -0.23 -13.52
CA LYS A 60 33.14 0.58 -12.82
C LYS A 60 34.42 -0.20 -12.54
N GLY A 61 34.32 -1.44 -12.06
CA GLY A 61 35.48 -2.30 -11.77
C GLY A 61 36.28 -2.66 -13.02
N PHE A 62 35.61 -3.02 -14.12
CA PHE A 62 36.24 -3.33 -15.40
C PHE A 62 36.95 -2.11 -16.00
N TYR A 63 36.30 -0.94 -16.00
CA TYR A 63 36.91 0.29 -16.51
C TYR A 63 38.10 0.76 -15.66
N GLY A 64 38.01 0.66 -14.33
CA GLY A 64 39.14 0.95 -13.44
C GLY A 64 40.35 0.05 -13.72
N ALA A 65 40.13 -1.25 -13.93
CA ALA A 65 41.21 -2.20 -14.22
C ALA A 65 41.92 -1.93 -15.56
N ILE A 66 41.20 -1.50 -16.59
CA ILE A 66 41.76 -1.25 -17.94
C ILE A 66 42.46 0.13 -18.01
N GLY A 67 41.97 1.13 -17.26
CA GLY A 67 42.60 2.45 -17.19
C GLY A 67 44.01 2.45 -16.57
N HIS A 68 44.39 1.37 -15.87
CA HIS A 68 45.67 1.25 -15.17
C HIS A 68 46.69 0.30 -15.83
N ILE A 69 46.40 -0.28 -17.00
CA ILE A 69 47.38 -1.16 -17.67
C ILE A 69 48.53 -0.29 -18.21
N PRO A 70 49.77 -0.42 -17.68
CA PRO A 70 50.90 0.32 -18.22
C PRO A 70 51.22 -0.23 -19.62
N ILE A 71 51.14 0.62 -20.64
CA ILE A 71 51.48 0.26 -22.02
C ILE A 71 53.01 0.14 -22.10
N VAL A 72 53.56 -1.01 -21.74
CA VAL A 72 54.96 -1.35 -21.96
C VAL A 72 55.09 -1.93 -23.36
N GLY A 73 55.35 -1.07 -24.36
CA GLY A 73 55.68 -1.57 -25.70
C GLY A 73 55.44 -0.59 -26.85
N THR A 74 56.52 0.09 -27.25
CA THR A 74 56.76 0.70 -28.57
C THR A 74 55.84 1.83 -29.04
N ALA A 75 56.49 2.98 -29.28
CA ALA A 75 55.92 4.18 -29.85
C ALA A 75 55.35 3.94 -31.26
N LYS A 76 54.07 3.59 -31.35
CA LYS A 76 53.25 3.90 -32.53
C LYS A 76 51.87 4.29 -32.03
N LYS A 77 51.58 5.59 -32.14
CA LYS A 77 50.34 6.26 -31.70
C LYS A 77 49.12 5.35 -31.80
N ILE A 78 48.70 4.82 -30.67
CA ILE A 78 47.39 4.19 -30.50
C ILE A 78 46.45 5.31 -30.03
N PRO A 79 45.47 5.78 -30.83
CA PRO A 79 44.51 6.80 -30.41
C PRO A 79 43.41 6.26 -29.48
N ILE A 80 43.69 5.23 -28.66
CA ILE A 80 42.67 4.47 -27.91
C ILE A 80 42.29 5.13 -26.56
N ALA A 81 42.97 6.17 -26.07
CA ALA A 81 42.91 6.48 -24.65
C ALA A 81 41.98 7.62 -24.17
N ASN A 82 41.40 8.49 -25.01
CA ASN A 82 40.66 9.67 -24.50
C ASN A 82 39.17 9.72 -24.83
N GLU A 83 38.77 9.49 -26.08
CA GLU A 83 37.36 9.51 -26.48
C GLU A 83 36.52 8.35 -25.88
N PRO A 84 36.94 7.07 -25.98
CA PRO A 84 36.14 5.97 -25.42
C PRO A 84 36.05 6.02 -23.88
N PHE A 85 37.08 6.55 -23.20
CA PHE A 85 37.04 6.76 -21.74
C PHE A 85 36.06 7.86 -21.33
N LYS A 86 36.03 9.00 -22.03
CA LYS A 86 35.02 10.05 -21.79
C LYS A 86 33.60 9.55 -22.02
N VAL A 87 33.38 8.70 -23.03
CA VAL A 87 32.07 8.08 -23.28
C VAL A 87 31.70 7.10 -22.17
N ALA A 88 32.65 6.31 -21.67
CA ALA A 88 32.45 5.41 -20.55
C ALA A 88 32.12 6.15 -19.25
N ASP A 89 32.85 7.21 -18.92
CA ASP A 89 32.59 8.05 -17.73
C ASP A 89 31.20 8.67 -17.78
N LYS A 90 30.78 9.20 -18.94
CA LYS A 90 29.41 9.69 -19.13
C LYS A 90 28.37 8.59 -18.91
N LYS A 91 28.63 7.37 -19.38
CA LYS A 91 27.72 6.23 -19.24
C LYS A 91 27.62 5.74 -17.80
N ILE A 92 28.74 5.73 -17.07
CA ILE A 92 28.79 5.41 -15.64
C ILE A 92 28.04 6.47 -14.83
N ALA A 93 28.30 7.77 -15.08
CA ALA A 93 27.62 8.87 -14.41
C ALA A 93 26.10 8.84 -14.66
N SER A 94 25.67 8.56 -15.90
CA SER A 94 24.26 8.35 -16.22
C SER A 94 23.67 7.14 -15.48
N GLY A 95 24.42 6.05 -15.35
CA GLY A 95 24.06 4.88 -14.56
C GLY A 95 23.86 5.21 -13.08
N ASP A 96 24.77 5.97 -12.47
CA ASP A 96 24.66 6.42 -11.08
C ASP A 96 23.41 7.29 -10.87
N GLN A 97 23.11 8.20 -11.81
CA GLN A 97 21.90 9.02 -11.78
C GLN A 97 20.62 8.16 -11.87
N GLN A 98 20.62 7.12 -12.70
CA GLN A 98 19.50 6.19 -12.82
C GLN A 98 19.28 5.40 -11.53
N VAL A 99 20.36 4.91 -10.90
CA VAL A 99 20.31 4.24 -9.60
C VAL A 99 19.76 5.16 -8.52
N ALA A 100 20.28 6.40 -8.42
CA ALA A 100 19.82 7.38 -7.44
C ALA A 100 18.33 7.71 -7.63
N SER A 101 17.90 7.89 -8.88
CA SER A 101 16.49 8.11 -9.24
C SER A 101 15.63 6.89 -8.87
N GLY A 102 16.13 5.68 -9.11
CA GLY A 102 15.49 4.43 -8.71
C GLY A 102 15.30 4.32 -7.20
N ARG A 103 16.33 4.63 -6.41
CA ARG A 103 16.26 4.68 -4.93
C ARG A 103 15.19 5.67 -4.45
N LYS A 104 15.11 6.86 -5.06
CA LYS A 104 14.09 7.87 -4.72
C LYS A 104 12.68 7.35 -5.01
N ARG A 105 12.47 6.67 -6.14
CA ARG A 105 11.18 6.04 -6.49
C ARG A 105 10.78 4.96 -5.49
N ILE A 106 11.72 4.10 -5.08
CA ILE A 106 11.44 3.08 -4.05
C ILE A 106 11.03 3.72 -2.73
N ARG A 107 11.75 4.74 -2.25
CA ARG A 107 11.39 5.46 -1.02
C ARG A 107 10.00 6.09 -1.10
N SER A 108 9.66 6.70 -2.24
CA SER A 108 8.32 7.26 -2.46
C SER A 108 7.24 6.17 -2.45
N GLY A 109 7.50 5.02 -3.09
CA GLY A 109 6.60 3.86 -3.05
C GLY A 109 6.40 3.29 -1.64
N GLU A 110 7.46 3.24 -0.82
CA GLU A 110 7.37 2.84 0.59
C GLU A 110 6.48 3.78 1.40
N GLN A 111 6.62 5.09 1.20
CA GLN A 111 5.79 6.10 1.87
C GLN A 111 4.32 5.97 1.46
N GLN A 112 4.04 5.76 0.17
CA GLN A 112 2.68 5.54 -0.32
C GLN A 112 2.07 4.26 0.28
N LEU A 113 2.85 3.19 0.39
CA LEU A 113 2.42 1.98 1.06
C LEU A 113 2.11 2.22 2.54
N ALA A 114 2.97 2.94 3.26
CA ALA A 114 2.73 3.25 4.66
C ALA A 114 1.43 4.06 4.85
N ALA A 115 1.17 5.05 3.99
CA ALA A 115 -0.07 5.81 4.00
C ALA A 115 -1.29 4.91 3.70
N GLY A 116 -1.19 4.04 2.69
CA GLY A 116 -2.23 3.06 2.36
C GLY A 116 -2.52 2.10 3.52
N ALA A 117 -1.49 1.65 4.24
CA ALA A 117 -1.63 0.80 5.43
C ALA A 117 -2.39 1.52 6.55
N MET A 118 -2.12 2.82 6.79
CA MET A 118 -2.86 3.61 7.77
C MET A 118 -4.34 3.80 7.39
N GLN A 119 -4.63 4.04 6.11
CA GLN A 119 -6.01 4.13 5.62
C GLN A 119 -6.74 2.80 5.82
N LEU A 120 -6.08 1.69 5.51
CA LEU A 120 -6.64 0.35 5.69
C LEU A 120 -6.92 0.04 7.17
N ALA A 121 -6.00 0.41 8.07
CA ALA A 121 -6.19 0.27 9.51
C ALA A 121 -7.39 1.10 10.02
N THR A 122 -7.57 2.31 9.48
CA THR A 122 -8.70 3.19 9.81
C THR A 122 -10.03 2.58 9.33
N ALA A 123 -10.07 2.05 8.11
CA ALA A 123 -11.23 1.35 7.57
C ALA A 123 -11.58 0.12 8.42
N LYS A 124 -10.58 -0.67 8.85
CA LYS A 124 -10.78 -1.81 9.77
C LYS A 124 -11.38 -1.37 11.12
N LYS A 125 -10.92 -0.26 11.69
CA LYS A 125 -11.50 0.30 12.93
C LYS A 125 -12.96 0.70 12.76
N MET A 126 -13.31 1.34 11.63
CA MET A 126 -14.72 1.65 11.33
C MET A 126 -15.57 0.39 11.24
N ARG A 127 -15.07 -0.67 10.57
CA ARG A 127 -15.77 -1.95 10.48
C ARG A 127 -16.09 -2.53 11.85
N THR A 128 -15.14 -2.52 12.78
CA THR A 128 -15.37 -2.98 14.16
C THR A 128 -16.38 -2.09 14.90
N ALA A 129 -16.32 -0.77 14.72
CA ALA A 129 -17.27 0.16 15.33
C ALA A 129 -18.71 -0.06 14.84
N LEU A 130 -18.92 -0.27 13.54
CA LEU A 130 -20.23 -0.64 12.98
C LEU A 130 -20.74 -1.98 13.54
N GLY A 131 -19.84 -2.95 13.71
CA GLY A 131 -20.17 -4.24 14.33
C GLY A 131 -20.70 -4.09 15.76
N PHE A 132 -20.03 -3.30 16.60
CA PHE A 132 -20.50 -3.02 17.97
C PHE A 132 -21.82 -2.25 17.98
N LEU A 133 -22.00 -1.28 17.08
CA LEU A 133 -23.24 -0.52 16.97
C LEU A 133 -24.43 -1.42 16.61
N SER A 134 -24.22 -2.38 15.70
CA SER A 134 -25.22 -3.39 15.34
C SER A 134 -25.67 -4.21 16.56
N ILE A 135 -24.72 -4.71 17.35
CA ILE A 135 -25.02 -5.50 18.57
C ILE A 135 -25.79 -4.64 19.58
N PHE A 136 -25.41 -3.38 19.73
CA PHE A 136 -26.08 -2.44 20.62
C PHE A 136 -27.54 -2.17 20.20
N PHE A 137 -27.80 -1.98 18.90
CA PHE A 137 -29.15 -1.82 18.38
C PHE A 137 -30.01 -3.07 18.54
N ILE A 138 -29.44 -4.27 18.36
CA ILE A 138 -30.13 -5.54 18.62
C ILE A 138 -30.52 -5.65 20.09
N ALA A 139 -29.60 -5.33 21.01
CA ALA A 139 -29.87 -5.37 22.46
C ALA A 139 -30.99 -4.41 22.87
N ILE A 140 -30.97 -3.16 22.37
CA ILE A 140 -32.04 -2.18 22.57
C ILE A 140 -33.37 -2.70 22.04
N THR A 141 -33.38 -3.30 20.84
CA THR A 141 -34.59 -3.82 20.22
C THR A 141 -35.21 -4.95 21.06
N VAL A 142 -34.39 -5.85 21.59
CA VAL A 142 -34.83 -6.93 22.50
C VAL A 142 -35.40 -6.36 23.81
N LEU A 143 -34.72 -5.39 24.42
CA LEU A 143 -35.17 -4.71 25.64
C LEU A 143 -36.51 -3.99 25.45
N LEU A 144 -36.67 -3.22 24.37
CA LEU A 144 -37.94 -2.56 24.05
C LEU A 144 -39.05 -3.57 23.79
N GLY A 145 -38.75 -4.67 23.09
CA GLY A 145 -39.70 -5.76 22.87
C GLY A 145 -40.19 -6.37 24.18
N PHE A 146 -39.26 -6.64 25.11
CA PHE A 146 -39.58 -7.16 26.44
C PHE A 146 -40.40 -6.17 27.28
N PHE A 147 -40.03 -4.89 27.28
CA PHE A 147 -40.72 -3.84 28.03
C PHE A 147 -42.14 -3.57 27.50
N TRP A 148 -42.32 -3.58 26.17
CA TRP A 148 -43.64 -3.46 25.56
C TRP A 148 -44.53 -4.66 25.81
N LYS A 149 -43.97 -5.87 25.86
CA LYS A 149 -44.69 -7.08 26.26
C LYS A 149 -45.17 -6.96 27.72
N ARG A 150 -44.29 -6.55 28.63
CA ARG A 150 -44.63 -6.40 30.06
C ARG A 150 -45.70 -5.32 30.32
N ASN A 151 -45.61 -4.18 29.63
CA ASN A 151 -46.59 -3.09 29.76
C ASN A 151 -47.96 -3.39 29.12
N LEU A 152 -48.03 -4.33 28.16
CA LEU A 152 -49.29 -4.81 27.60
C LEU A 152 -50.08 -5.69 28.59
N PHE A 153 -49.37 -6.40 29.47
CA PHE A 153 -50.00 -7.22 30.51
C PHE A 153 -50.49 -6.39 31.70
N THR A 154 -49.80 -5.32 32.09
CA THR A 154 -50.25 -4.43 33.20
C THR A 154 -51.42 -3.52 32.86
N ARG A 155 -51.76 -3.33 31.58
CA ARG A 155 -52.98 -2.60 31.17
C ARG A 155 -54.23 -3.49 31.07
N LYS A 156 -54.10 -4.79 31.34
CA LYS A 156 -55.19 -5.77 31.29
C LYS A 156 -55.67 -6.25 32.67
N LEU A 157 -55.17 -5.68 33.77
CA LEU A 157 -55.81 -5.73 35.09
C LEU A 157 -56.26 -4.32 35.46
#